data_AF-A0A8I6WK82-F1
#
_entry.id   AF-A0A8I6WK82-F1
#
_cell.length_a   1.000
_cell.length_b   1.000
_cell.length_c   1.000
_cell.angle_alpha   90.00
_cell.angle_beta   90.00
_cell.angle_gamma   90.00
#
_symmetry.space_group_name_H-M   'P 1'
#
loop_
_entity.id
_entity.type
_entity.pdbx_description
1 polymer ?
#
loop_
_entity_poly.entity_id
_entity_poly.type
_entity_poly.pdbx_seq_one_letter_code
_entity_poly.pdbx_strand_id
1 'polypeptide(L)'
;MGRGRIEIKRIENTTSRQVTFCKRRNGLLKKAYELSVLCEAEIALIVFSARGRLYEYASNSTRTTIDRYKKASASSSGSAPAIDVNSQQYFQQESAKLRQQILSLQNANRHLMGDSVGNLTVKELKTLENRLDKSIGRIRSKKHELLSAEIEYMQKLEADLQSENMYLRAKVADAERLALAPASGGGELEVLPTFDARSYYQHQVNMLQDAAAASSSSRYSQSSQPQTAAAAAAATALHLGYEIKGGQAQLN
;
A
#
# COMPACT_ATOMS: atom_id res chain seq x y z
N MET A 1 -12.50 58.89 15.46
CA MET A 1 -13.03 58.33 16.72
C MET A 1 -11.98 57.40 17.34
N GLY A 2 -10.96 57.96 18.02
CA GLY A 2 -9.92 57.15 18.67
C GLY A 2 -10.43 56.63 20.02
N ARG A 3 -10.45 55.30 20.21
CA ARG A 3 -10.66 54.69 21.52
C ARG A 3 -9.49 55.07 22.44
N GLY A 4 -9.80 55.38 23.70
CA GLY A 4 -8.83 55.80 24.72
C GLY A 4 -7.68 54.81 24.95
N ARG A 5 -6.65 55.26 25.68
CA ARG A 5 -5.49 54.47 26.05
C ARG A 5 -5.93 53.18 26.77
N ILE A 6 -5.34 52.05 26.39
CA ILE A 6 -5.54 50.76 27.06
C ILE A 6 -4.26 50.33 27.78
N GLU A 7 -4.40 49.63 28.91
CA GLU A 7 -3.28 49.01 29.64
C GLU A 7 -2.72 47.81 28.86
N ILE A 8 -1.40 47.58 28.95
CA ILE A 8 -0.74 46.42 28.35
C ILE A 8 -0.87 45.22 29.30
N LYS A 9 -2.03 44.58 29.24
CA LYS A 9 -2.34 43.30 29.92
C LYS A 9 -3.18 42.40 29.02
N ARG A 10 -3.35 41.13 29.40
CA ARG A 10 -4.22 40.20 28.68
C ARG A 10 -5.65 40.76 28.62
N ILE A 11 -6.25 40.80 27.43
CA ILE A 11 -7.66 41.19 27.26
C ILE A 11 -8.52 39.98 27.63
N GLU A 12 -9.33 40.09 28.70
CA GLU A 12 -10.15 38.99 29.19
C GLU A 12 -11.30 38.64 28.25
N ASN A 13 -12.01 39.65 27.74
CA ASN A 13 -13.11 39.45 26.79
C ASN A 13 -12.60 38.82 25.48
N THR A 14 -13.06 37.61 25.17
CA THR A 14 -12.61 36.82 24.02
C THR A 14 -12.87 37.49 22.67
N THR A 15 -14.03 38.14 22.48
CA THR A 15 -14.37 38.84 21.23
C THR A 15 -13.47 40.06 21.02
N SER A 16 -13.32 40.89 22.06
CA SER A 16 -12.43 42.06 22.03
C SER A 16 -10.97 41.63 21.81
N ARG A 17 -10.53 40.53 22.43
CA ARG A 17 -9.20 39.95 22.24
C ARG A 17 -8.99 39.49 20.80
N GLN A 18 -9.96 38.82 20.19
CA GLN A 18 -9.88 38.35 18.80
C GLN A 18 -9.80 39.53 17.82
N VAL A 19 -10.69 40.52 17.96
CA VAL A 19 -10.67 41.71 17.09
C VAL A 19 -9.36 42.49 17.24
N THR A 20 -8.89 42.64 18.47
CA THR A 20 -7.62 43.33 18.75
C THR A 20 -6.43 42.56 18.20
N PHE A 21 -6.40 41.24 18.34
CA PHE A 21 -5.38 40.38 17.76
C PHE A 21 -5.32 40.56 16.24
N CYS A 22 -6.46 40.45 15.53
CA CYS A 22 -6.50 40.64 14.09
C CYS A 22 -5.96 42.01 13.66
N LYS A 23 -6.37 43.08 14.34
CA LYS A 23 -5.93 44.46 14.02
C LYS A 23 -4.45 44.68 14.34
N ARG A 24 -3.99 44.30 15.53
CA ARG A 24 -2.59 44.49 15.97
C ARG A 24 -1.62 43.61 15.21
N ARG A 25 -1.96 42.34 14.96
CA ARG A 25 -1.17 41.45 14.11
C ARG A 25 -1.00 42.06 12.71
N ASN A 26 -2.08 42.51 12.08
CA ASN A 26 -1.99 43.14 10.76
C ASN A 26 -1.18 44.45 10.79
N GLY A 27 -1.34 45.27 11.83
CA GLY A 27 -0.53 46.49 12.01
C GLY A 27 0.96 46.18 12.18
N LEU A 28 1.30 45.15 12.95
CA LEU A 28 2.67 44.70 13.16
C LEU A 28 3.29 44.15 11.86
N LEU A 29 2.54 43.33 11.11
CA LEU A 29 2.97 42.82 9.80
C LEU A 29 3.25 43.96 8.82
N LYS A 30 2.38 44.98 8.77
CA LYS A 30 2.60 46.18 7.95
C LYS A 30 3.86 46.93 8.35
N LYS A 31 4.12 47.10 9.64
CA LYS A 31 5.34 47.76 10.12
C LYS A 31 6.61 46.96 9.82
N ALA A 32 6.56 45.64 9.95
CA ALA A 32 7.67 44.75 9.55
C ALA A 32 7.95 44.87 8.04
N TYR A 33 6.90 44.94 7.21
CA TYR A 33 7.03 45.17 5.78
C TYR A 33 7.60 46.54 5.42
N GLU A 34 7.11 47.61 6.05
CA GLU A 34 7.66 48.95 5.84
C GLU A 34 9.15 49.00 6.18
N LEU A 35 9.56 48.41 7.30
CA LEU A 35 10.96 48.40 7.74
C LEU A 35 11.85 47.57 6.81
N SER A 36 11.39 46.41 6.34
CA SER A 36 12.18 45.57 5.44
C SER A 36 12.43 46.25 4.09
N VAL A 37 11.45 47.00 3.58
CA VAL A 37 11.58 47.75 2.32
C VAL A 37 12.39 49.02 2.49
N LEU A 38 12.12 49.83 3.53
CA LEU A 38 12.77 51.13 3.70
C LEU A 38 14.26 51.04 4.06
N CYS A 39 14.66 49.97 4.74
CA CYS A 39 16.03 49.82 5.26
C CYS A 39 16.74 48.59 4.71
N GLU A 40 16.18 47.92 3.70
CA GLU A 40 16.69 46.65 3.14
C GLU A 40 16.96 45.58 4.23
N ALA A 41 16.19 45.62 5.32
CA ALA A 41 16.38 44.76 6.47
C ALA A 41 15.70 43.41 6.26
N GLU A 42 16.43 42.30 6.49
CA GLU A 42 15.81 40.99 6.51
C GLU A 42 15.04 40.76 7.81
N ILE A 43 13.74 40.53 7.69
CA ILE A 43 12.83 40.40 8.84
C ILE A 43 11.98 39.15 8.65
N ALA A 44 11.86 38.35 9.71
CA ALA A 44 10.88 37.28 9.85
C ALA A 44 10.09 37.47 11.15
N LEU A 45 8.77 37.33 11.07
CA LEU A 45 7.83 37.45 12.19
C LEU A 45 6.95 36.20 12.24
N ILE A 46 6.90 35.55 13.40
CA ILE A 46 6.12 34.33 13.64
C ILE A 46 5.19 34.58 14.82
N VAL A 47 3.88 34.40 14.62
CA VAL A 47 2.85 34.63 15.64
C VAL A 47 1.94 33.42 15.75
N PHE A 48 1.95 32.77 16.90
CA PHE A 48 0.97 31.75 17.25
C PHE A 48 -0.19 32.37 18.04
N SER A 49 -1.42 32.17 17.57
CA SER A 49 -2.59 32.53 18.37
C SER A 49 -2.77 31.57 19.55
N ALA A 50 -3.55 31.98 20.56
CA ALA A 50 -3.90 31.10 21.69
C ALA A 50 -4.61 29.79 21.28
N ARG A 51 -5.11 29.69 20.03
CA ARG A 51 -5.70 28.47 19.46
C ARG A 51 -4.70 27.64 18.64
N GLY A 52 -3.42 27.97 18.69
CA GLY A 52 -2.36 27.29 17.93
C GLY A 52 -2.27 27.66 16.44
N ARG A 53 -3.13 28.55 15.93
CA ARG A 53 -3.03 28.98 14.52
C ARG A 53 -1.78 29.83 14.30
N LEU A 54 -0.99 29.44 13.31
CA LEU A 54 0.21 30.13 12.84
C LEU A 54 -0.15 31.30 11.91
N TYR A 55 0.50 32.44 12.13
CA TYR A 55 0.54 33.58 11.22
C TYR A 55 1.98 34.03 11.09
N GLU A 56 2.47 34.14 9.87
CA GLU A 56 3.86 34.50 9.61
C GLU A 56 4.00 35.57 8.52
N TYR A 57 5.13 36.27 8.56
CA TYR A 57 5.63 37.12 7.49
C TYR A 57 7.14 37.01 7.44
N ALA A 58 7.69 36.95 6.24
CA ALA A 58 9.11 37.05 5.99
C ALA A 58 9.33 37.94 4.77
N SER A 59 10.39 38.76 4.79
CA SER A 59 10.78 39.56 3.63
C SER A 59 11.25 38.68 2.45
N ASN A 60 11.77 37.48 2.72
CA ASN A 60 12.16 36.50 1.71
C ASN A 60 11.58 35.10 2.01
N SER A 61 12.20 34.35 2.95
CA SER A 61 11.69 33.05 3.39
C SER A 61 11.91 32.86 4.88
N THR A 62 10.86 32.48 5.60
CA THR A 62 10.93 32.21 7.05
C THR A 62 12.05 31.21 7.36
N ARG A 63 12.18 30.15 6.55
CA ARG A 63 13.20 29.12 6.72
C ARG A 63 14.61 29.68 6.56
N THR A 64 14.87 30.45 5.52
CA THR A 64 16.21 31.00 5.26
C THR A 64 16.63 31.99 6.35
N THR A 65 15.71 32.81 6.83
CA THR A 65 15.98 33.77 7.90
C THR A 65 16.23 33.07 9.23
N ILE A 66 15.47 32.02 9.57
CA ILE A 66 15.73 31.17 10.74
C ILE A 66 17.10 30.50 10.62
N ASP A 67 17.43 29.93 9.46
CA ASP A 67 18.71 29.24 9.26
C ASP A 67 19.90 30.22 9.40
N ARG A 68 19.76 31.46 8.90
CA ARG A 68 20.76 32.52 9.11
C ARG A 68 20.87 32.92 10.58
N TYR A 69 19.73 33.08 11.28
CA TYR A 69 19.72 33.35 12.71
C TYR A 69 20.44 32.25 13.49
N LYS A 70 20.12 30.97 13.25
CA LYS A 70 20.78 29.83 13.89
C LYS A 70 22.30 29.85 13.70
N LYS A 71 22.77 30.15 12.49
CA LYS A 71 24.21 30.28 12.18
C LYS A 71 24.86 31.46 12.94
N ALA A 72 24.23 32.63 12.93
CA ALA A 72 24.73 33.83 13.60
C ALA A 72 24.77 33.68 15.13
N SER A 73 23.74 33.06 15.72
CA SER A 73 23.67 32.79 17.15
C SER A 73 24.67 31.72 17.61
N ALA A 74 25.00 30.76 16.75
CA ALA A 74 26.05 29.78 17.04
C ALA A 74 27.46 30.40 17.04
N SER A 75 27.69 31.47 16.28
CA SER A 75 28.95 32.21 16.25
C SER A 75 29.09 33.26 17.36
N SER A 76 28.00 33.82 17.88
CA SER A 76 28.04 34.87 18.93
C SER A 76 28.04 34.32 20.36
N SER A 77 27.64 33.06 20.53
CA SER A 77 27.49 32.43 21.83
C SER A 77 28.11 31.05 21.76
N GLY A 78 29.15 30.79 22.57
CA GLY A 78 29.61 29.43 22.89
C GLY A 78 28.58 28.59 23.66
N SER A 79 27.29 28.91 23.51
CA SER A 79 26.13 28.32 24.13
C SER A 79 24.95 28.52 23.16
N ALA A 80 24.88 27.68 22.13
CA ALA A 80 23.58 27.34 21.55
C ALA A 80 22.78 26.58 22.63
N PRO A 81 21.44 26.68 22.69
CA PRO A 81 20.68 25.84 23.60
C PRO A 81 20.96 24.38 23.21
N ALA A 82 21.66 23.66 24.08
CA ALA A 82 22.19 22.31 23.82
C ALA A 82 21.13 21.31 23.30
N ILE A 83 19.86 21.64 23.48
CA ILE A 83 18.68 20.83 23.16
C ILE A 83 18.43 20.70 21.64
N ASP A 84 18.66 21.75 20.82
CA ASP A 84 18.34 21.72 19.37
C ASP A 84 19.46 21.05 18.54
N VAL A 85 20.73 21.28 18.92
CA VAL A 85 21.89 20.63 18.29
C VAL A 85 21.87 19.12 18.56
N ASN A 86 21.56 18.72 19.79
CA ASN A 86 21.51 17.30 20.18
C ASN A 86 20.38 16.55 19.46
N SER A 87 19.21 17.18 19.30
CA SER A 87 18.08 16.59 18.57
C SER A 87 18.38 16.44 17.08
N GLN A 88 18.97 17.46 16.45
CA GLN A 88 19.34 17.41 15.03
C GLN A 88 20.45 16.37 14.76
N GLN A 89 21.46 16.30 15.64
CA GLN A 89 22.51 15.28 15.54
C GLN A 89 21.96 13.86 15.75
N TYR A 90 21.03 13.67 16.68
CA TYR A 90 20.36 12.39 16.90
C TYR A 90 19.65 11.91 15.64
N PHE A 91 18.79 12.73 15.04
CA PHE A 91 18.08 12.35 13.80
C PHE A 91 19.03 12.13 12.63
N GLN A 92 20.13 12.88 12.56
CA GLN A 92 21.14 12.67 11.54
C GLN A 92 21.84 11.30 11.70
N GLN A 93 22.21 10.92 12.92
CA GLN A 93 22.78 9.60 13.20
C GLN A 93 21.79 8.46 12.92
N GLU A 94 20.53 8.62 13.30
CA GLU A 94 19.47 7.65 13.02
C GLU A 94 19.27 7.45 11.52
N SER A 95 19.25 8.56 10.76
CA SER A 95 19.16 8.50 9.30
C SER A 95 20.36 7.79 8.66
N ALA A 96 21.57 7.97 9.22
CA ALA A 96 22.78 7.31 8.73
C ALA A 96 22.73 5.79 9.00
N LYS A 97 22.27 5.38 10.19
CA LYS A 97 22.07 3.96 10.53
C LYS A 97 21.07 3.29 9.61
N LEU A 98 19.92 3.94 9.35
CA LEU A 98 18.91 3.43 8.44
C LEU A 98 19.44 3.29 7.01
N ARG A 99 20.21 4.27 6.52
CA ARG A 99 20.85 4.19 5.20
C ARG A 99 21.82 3.02 5.11
N GLN A 100 22.63 2.78 6.14
CA GLN A 100 23.51 1.62 6.20
C GLN A 100 22.73 0.29 6.19
N GLN A 101 21.62 0.21 6.91
CA GLN A 101 20.77 -0.98 6.93
C GLN A 101 20.16 -1.26 5.55
N ILE A 102 19.69 -0.22 4.85
CA ILE A 102 19.18 -0.34 3.48
C ILE A 102 20.26 -0.88 2.54
N LEU A 103 21.47 -0.32 2.60
CA LEU A 103 22.59 -0.79 1.76
C LEU A 103 22.95 -2.24 2.06
N SER A 104 22.97 -2.63 3.34
CA SER A 104 23.25 -4.01 3.76
C SER A 104 22.20 -4.99 3.21
N LEU A 105 20.91 -4.65 3.32
CA LEU A 105 19.82 -5.46 2.79
C LEU A 105 19.86 -5.56 1.26
N GLN A 106 20.14 -4.46 0.58
CA GLN A 106 20.29 -4.44 -0.88
C GLN A 106 21.47 -5.31 -1.34
N ASN A 107 22.61 -5.26 -0.63
CA ASN A 107 23.75 -6.12 -0.90
C ASN A 107 23.41 -7.60 -0.68
N ALA A 108 22.74 -7.92 0.42
CA ALA A 108 22.32 -9.28 0.71
C ALA A 108 21.36 -9.84 -0.37
N ASN A 109 20.44 -9.01 -0.89
CA ASN A 109 19.58 -9.38 -2.01
C ASN A 109 20.36 -9.60 -3.30
N ARG A 110 21.33 -8.74 -3.62
CA ARG A 110 22.20 -8.95 -4.79
C ARG A 110 22.93 -10.28 -4.70
N HIS A 111 23.51 -10.60 -3.55
CA HIS A 111 24.18 -11.89 -3.35
C HIS A 111 23.22 -13.08 -3.51
N LEU A 112 21.99 -12.98 -3.00
CA LEU A 112 20.96 -14.02 -3.20
C LEU A 112 20.61 -14.24 -4.68
N MET A 113 20.69 -13.19 -5.49
CA MET A 113 20.46 -13.26 -6.94
C MET A 113 21.69 -13.72 -7.73
N GLY A 114 22.83 -13.95 -7.05
CA GLY A 114 24.10 -14.32 -7.68
C GLY A 114 24.94 -13.13 -8.15
N ASP A 115 24.48 -11.90 -7.92
CA ASP A 115 25.22 -10.69 -8.29
C ASP A 115 26.27 -10.32 -7.23
N SER A 116 27.38 -9.72 -7.68
CA SER A 116 28.44 -9.18 -6.82
C SER A 116 29.06 -10.18 -5.82
N VAL A 117 28.92 -11.49 -6.05
CA VAL A 117 29.43 -12.55 -5.15
C VAL A 117 30.95 -12.65 -5.09
N GLY A 118 31.66 -12.02 -6.03
CA GLY A 118 33.13 -12.05 -6.09
C GLY A 118 33.84 -11.34 -4.93
N ASN A 119 33.11 -10.57 -4.12
CA ASN A 119 33.64 -9.91 -2.92
C ASN A 119 33.42 -10.73 -1.63
N LEU A 120 32.76 -11.88 -1.71
CA LEU A 120 32.48 -12.74 -0.57
C LEU A 120 33.65 -13.68 -0.29
N THR A 121 33.90 -13.93 1.00
CA THR A 121 34.83 -14.98 1.40
C THR A 121 34.22 -16.36 1.15
N VAL A 122 35.07 -17.39 1.05
CA VAL A 122 34.62 -18.79 0.85
C VAL A 122 33.63 -19.23 1.94
N LYS A 123 33.82 -18.79 3.19
CA LYS A 123 32.92 -19.08 4.31
C LYS A 123 31.55 -18.45 4.13
N GLU A 124 31.50 -17.20 3.67
CA GLU A 124 30.25 -16.49 3.39
C GLU A 124 29.53 -17.09 2.19
N LEU A 125 30.27 -17.46 1.14
CA LEU A 125 29.71 -18.13 -0.03
C LEU A 125 29.07 -19.47 0.32
N LYS A 126 29.75 -20.29 1.14
CA LYS A 126 29.19 -21.55 1.65
C LYS A 126 27.93 -21.32 2.49
N THR A 127 27.88 -20.24 3.27
CA THR A 127 26.70 -19.88 4.06
C THR A 127 25.53 -19.48 3.17
N LEU A 128 25.81 -18.71 2.11
CA LEU A 128 24.84 -18.28 1.12
C LEU A 128 24.26 -19.47 0.34
N GLU A 129 25.11 -20.37 -0.14
CA GLU A 129 24.74 -21.62 -0.81
C GLU A 129 23.80 -22.46 0.07
N ASN A 130 24.20 -22.75 1.31
CA ASN A 130 23.37 -23.51 2.25
C ASN A 130 22.00 -22.86 2.50
N ARG A 131 21.94 -21.52 2.50
CA ARG A 131 20.69 -20.78 2.66
C ARG A 131 19.80 -20.92 1.43
N LEU A 132 20.37 -20.81 0.23
CA LEU A 132 19.67 -21.00 -1.03
C LEU A 132 19.14 -22.44 -1.17
N ASP A 133 19.96 -23.45 -0.89
CA ASP A 133 19.59 -24.86 -0.95
C ASP A 133 18.42 -25.21 -0.02
N LYS A 134 18.45 -24.70 1.22
CA LYS A 134 17.33 -24.88 2.15
C LYS A 134 16.07 -24.19 1.65
N SER A 135 16.19 -22.97 1.12
CA SER A 135 15.04 -22.20 0.64
C SER A 135 14.41 -22.82 -0.60
N ILE A 136 15.20 -23.28 -1.58
CA ILE A 136 14.71 -23.94 -2.78
C ILE A 136 14.10 -25.30 -2.45
N GLY A 137 14.66 -26.03 -1.49
CA GLY A 137 14.06 -27.26 -0.96
C GLY A 137 12.64 -26.99 -0.42
N ARG A 138 12.47 -25.98 0.44
CA ARG A 138 11.15 -25.59 0.97
C ARG A 138 10.17 -25.19 -0.13
N ILE A 139 10.62 -24.39 -1.10
CA ILE A 139 9.77 -23.97 -2.23
C ILE A 139 9.30 -25.18 -3.04
N ARG A 140 10.22 -26.11 -3.37
CA ARG A 140 9.87 -27.33 -4.11
C ARG A 140 8.90 -28.21 -3.34
N SER A 141 9.13 -28.43 -2.04
CA SER A 141 8.21 -29.19 -1.18
C SER A 141 6.82 -28.56 -1.16
N LYS A 142 6.72 -27.24 -0.99
CA LYS A 142 5.42 -26.56 -0.99
C LYS A 142 4.73 -26.61 -2.34
N LYS A 143 5.49 -26.44 -3.44
CA LYS A 143 4.96 -26.57 -4.80
C LYS A 143 4.42 -27.99 -5.03
N HIS A 144 5.13 -29.01 -4.57
CA HIS A 144 4.70 -30.40 -4.69
C HIS A 144 3.42 -30.64 -3.89
N GLU A 145 3.36 -30.21 -2.63
CA GLU A 145 2.16 -30.30 -1.78
C GLU A 145 0.92 -29.69 -2.45
N LEU A 146 1.06 -28.48 -3.00
CA LEU A 146 -0.04 -27.78 -3.69
C LEU A 146 -0.47 -28.50 -4.98
N LEU A 147 0.48 -28.99 -5.76
CA LEU A 147 0.17 -29.73 -6.99
C LEU A 147 -0.51 -31.06 -6.70
N SER A 148 -0.07 -31.79 -5.67
CA SER A 148 -0.71 -33.04 -5.26
C SER A 148 -2.15 -32.79 -4.81
N ALA A 149 -2.40 -31.75 -4.00
CA ALA A 149 -3.75 -31.39 -3.60
C ALA A 149 -4.66 -31.03 -4.79
N GLU A 150 -4.13 -30.33 -5.79
CA GLU A 150 -4.87 -30.00 -7.02
C GLU A 150 -5.21 -31.26 -7.85
N ILE A 151 -4.25 -32.18 -7.98
CA ILE A 151 -4.48 -33.46 -8.69
C ILE A 151 -5.58 -34.27 -7.98
N GLU A 152 -5.51 -34.39 -6.66
CA GLU A 152 -6.52 -35.10 -5.87
C GLU A 152 -7.91 -34.48 -6.03
N TYR A 153 -8.00 -33.15 -6.04
CA TYR A 153 -9.25 -32.43 -6.28
C TYR A 153 -9.82 -32.74 -7.67
N MET A 154 -8.99 -32.63 -8.71
CA MET A 154 -9.41 -32.88 -10.09
C MET A 154 -9.85 -34.32 -10.31
N GLN A 155 -9.15 -35.30 -9.73
CA GLN A 155 -9.51 -36.71 -9.81
C GLN A 155 -10.86 -37.00 -9.12
N LYS A 156 -11.11 -36.38 -7.97
CA LYS A 156 -12.41 -36.50 -7.28
C LYS A 156 -13.54 -35.90 -8.13
N LEU A 157 -13.31 -34.72 -8.69
CA LEU A 157 -14.30 -34.07 -9.55
C LEU A 157 -14.60 -34.90 -10.80
N GLU A 158 -13.58 -35.50 -11.42
CA GLU A 158 -13.75 -36.41 -12.54
C GLU A 158 -14.61 -37.63 -12.16
N ALA A 159 -14.35 -38.25 -11.01
CA ALA A 159 -15.11 -39.40 -10.54
C ALA A 159 -16.59 -39.05 -10.27
N ASP A 160 -16.84 -37.90 -9.63
CA ASP A 160 -18.20 -37.41 -9.34
C ASP A 160 -18.97 -37.16 -10.64
N LEU A 161 -18.35 -36.49 -11.63
CA LEU A 161 -18.95 -36.24 -12.94
C LEU A 161 -19.17 -37.53 -13.75
N GLN A 162 -18.26 -38.49 -13.68
CA GLN A 162 -18.43 -39.80 -14.34
C GLN A 162 -19.62 -40.56 -13.74
N SER A 163 -19.77 -40.53 -12.40
CA SER A 163 -20.90 -41.14 -11.70
C SER A 163 -22.23 -40.49 -12.09
N GLU A 164 -22.28 -39.15 -12.12
CA GLU A 164 -23.46 -38.40 -12.56
C GLU A 164 -23.80 -38.69 -14.03
N ASN A 165 -22.80 -38.74 -14.91
CA ASN A 165 -23.01 -39.06 -16.32
C ASN A 165 -23.58 -40.47 -16.52
N MET A 166 -23.06 -41.46 -15.77
CA MET A 166 -23.57 -42.82 -15.79
C MET A 166 -25.02 -42.90 -15.33
N TYR A 167 -25.36 -42.19 -14.24
CA TYR A 167 -26.73 -42.11 -13.73
C TYR A 167 -27.70 -41.47 -14.74
N LEU A 168 -27.29 -40.37 -15.38
CA LEU A 168 -28.11 -39.71 -16.40
C LEU A 168 -28.32 -40.61 -17.63
N ARG A 169 -27.29 -41.32 -18.09
CA ARG A 169 -27.43 -42.30 -19.19
C ARG A 169 -28.42 -43.41 -18.85
N ALA A 170 -28.39 -43.93 -17.63
CA ALA A 170 -29.35 -44.93 -17.18
C ALA A 170 -30.79 -44.38 -17.19
N LYS A 171 -31.00 -43.16 -16.69
CA LYS A 171 -32.32 -42.49 -16.74
C LYS A 171 -32.83 -42.28 -18.17
N VAL A 172 -31.96 -41.88 -19.09
CA VAL A 172 -32.33 -41.71 -20.51
C VAL A 172 -32.75 -43.06 -21.10
N ALA A 173 -31.98 -44.12 -20.86
CA ALA A 173 -32.33 -45.46 -21.33
C ALA A 173 -33.67 -45.95 -20.76
N ASP A 174 -33.95 -45.69 -19.47
CA ASP A 174 -35.24 -46.03 -18.86
C ASP A 174 -36.41 -45.24 -19.47
N ALA A 175 -36.23 -43.94 -19.72
CA ALA A 175 -37.22 -43.10 -20.39
C ALA A 175 -37.50 -43.56 -21.83
N GLU A 176 -36.46 -43.94 -22.58
CA GLU A 176 -36.59 -44.50 -23.93
C GLU A 176 -37.33 -45.85 -23.92
N ARG A 177 -37.07 -46.72 -22.93
CA ARG A 177 -37.82 -47.98 -22.77
C ARG A 177 -39.30 -47.75 -22.43
N LEU A 178 -39.60 -46.75 -21.60
CA LEU A 178 -40.97 -46.35 -21.28
C LEU A 178 -41.70 -45.75 -22.50
N ALA A 179 -41.00 -45.00 -23.35
CA ALA A 179 -41.55 -44.43 -24.59
C ALA A 179 -41.84 -45.48 -25.69
N LEU A 180 -41.11 -46.61 -25.68
CA LEU A 180 -41.29 -47.72 -26.63
C LEU A 180 -42.28 -48.79 -26.14
N ALA A 181 -42.82 -48.68 -24.92
CA ALA A 181 -43.90 -49.55 -24.44
C ALA A 181 -45.21 -49.21 -25.20
N PRO A 182 -46.02 -50.22 -25.61
CA PRO A 182 -47.22 -49.96 -26.39
C PRO A 182 -48.19 -49.09 -25.58
N ALA A 183 -48.52 -47.92 -26.11
CA ALA A 183 -49.45 -46.98 -25.51
C ALA A 183 -50.85 -47.62 -25.41
N SER A 184 -51.21 -48.08 -24.21
CA SER A 184 -52.61 -48.28 -23.83
C SER A 184 -53.04 -47.10 -22.95
N GLY A 185 -53.52 -46.04 -23.59
CA GLY A 185 -54.21 -44.93 -22.92
C GLY A 185 -53.55 -43.58 -23.19
N GLY A 186 -54.24 -42.74 -23.98
CA GLY A 186 -53.78 -41.40 -24.35
C GLY A 186 -53.67 -40.45 -23.16
N GLY A 187 -52.50 -39.82 -23.03
CA GLY A 187 -52.24 -38.64 -22.23
C GLY A 187 -51.06 -37.90 -22.88
N GLU A 188 -51.19 -36.59 -23.09
CA GLU A 188 -50.21 -35.74 -23.77
C GLU A 188 -48.78 -35.95 -23.24
N LEU A 189 -47.86 -36.25 -24.16
CA LEU A 189 -46.44 -36.41 -23.88
C LEU A 189 -45.82 -35.02 -23.73
N GLU A 190 -45.52 -34.59 -22.50
CA GLU A 190 -44.70 -33.40 -22.28
C GLU A 190 -43.29 -33.66 -22.82
N VAL A 191 -42.92 -32.92 -23.86
CA VAL A 191 -41.58 -32.95 -24.46
C VAL A 191 -40.60 -32.36 -23.45
N LEU A 192 -39.69 -33.19 -22.92
CA LEU A 192 -38.57 -32.73 -22.09
C LEU A 192 -37.78 -31.64 -22.83
N PRO A 193 -37.43 -30.52 -22.17
CA PRO A 193 -36.76 -29.41 -22.82
C PRO A 193 -35.41 -29.86 -23.39
N THR A 194 -35.15 -29.48 -24.65
CA THR A 194 -33.90 -29.77 -25.36
C THR A 194 -32.71 -29.33 -24.52
N PHE A 195 -31.81 -30.26 -24.21
CA PHE A 195 -30.58 -29.98 -23.48
C PHE A 195 -29.69 -29.04 -24.28
N ASP A 196 -29.58 -27.77 -23.83
CA ASP A 196 -28.65 -26.81 -24.40
C ASP A 196 -27.28 -26.94 -23.71
N ALA A 197 -26.39 -27.70 -24.36
CA ALA A 197 -25.02 -27.92 -23.89
C ALA A 197 -24.26 -26.60 -23.66
N ARG A 198 -24.60 -25.53 -24.39
CA ARG A 198 -23.90 -24.24 -24.29
C ARG A 198 -24.19 -23.56 -22.96
N SER A 199 -25.44 -23.60 -22.50
CA SER A 199 -25.84 -23.05 -21.20
C SER A 199 -25.24 -23.83 -20.03
N TYR A 200 -25.10 -25.15 -20.15
CA TYR A 200 -24.47 -25.99 -19.11
C TYR A 200 -22.98 -25.68 -18.91
N TYR A 201 -22.20 -25.61 -19.99
CA TYR A 201 -20.78 -25.27 -19.89
C TYR A 201 -20.57 -23.84 -19.39
N GLN A 202 -21.41 -22.89 -19.80
CA GLN A 202 -21.37 -21.51 -19.31
C GLN A 202 -21.62 -21.46 -17.79
N HIS A 203 -22.59 -22.23 -17.29
CA HIS A 203 -22.89 -22.31 -15.86
C HIS A 203 -21.75 -22.97 -15.07
N GLN A 204 -21.10 -23.99 -15.64
CA GLN A 204 -19.96 -24.66 -15.00
C GLN A 204 -18.74 -23.74 -14.91
N VAL A 205 -18.49 -22.94 -15.96
CA VAL A 205 -17.44 -21.91 -15.96
C VAL A 205 -17.74 -20.84 -14.91
N ASN A 206 -18.97 -20.36 -14.81
CA ASN A 206 -19.36 -19.39 -13.78
C ASN A 206 -19.16 -19.94 -12.36
N MET A 207 -19.52 -21.20 -12.11
CA MET A 207 -19.31 -21.86 -10.80
C MET A 207 -17.83 -21.99 -10.44
N LEU A 208 -16.96 -22.30 -11.41
CA LEU A 208 -15.51 -22.34 -11.21
C LEU A 208 -14.93 -20.94 -10.92
N GLN A 209 -15.48 -19.91 -11.58
CA GLN A 209 -15.09 -18.52 -11.36
C GLN A 209 -15.52 -18.01 -9.98
N ASP A 210 -16.71 -18.40 -9.52
CA ASP A 210 -17.22 -18.08 -8.18
C ASP A 210 -16.45 -18.83 -7.08
N ALA A 211 -16.05 -20.09 -7.32
CA ALA A 211 -15.20 -20.85 -6.42
C ALA A 211 -13.79 -20.24 -6.31
N ALA A 212 -13.23 -19.76 -7.41
CA ALA A 212 -11.97 -19.02 -7.42
C ALA A 212 -12.10 -17.67 -6.67
N ALA A 213 -13.23 -16.97 -6.82
CA ALA A 213 -13.53 -15.74 -6.10
C ALA A 213 -13.70 -15.97 -4.58
N ALA A 214 -14.34 -17.06 -4.16
CA ALA A 214 -14.48 -17.45 -2.76
C ALA A 214 -13.12 -17.82 -2.12
N SER A 215 -12.26 -18.50 -2.87
CA SER A 215 -10.88 -18.83 -2.47
C SER A 215 -10.00 -17.58 -2.34
N SER A 216 -10.26 -16.56 -3.15
CA SER A 216 -9.61 -15.24 -3.03
C SER A 216 -10.16 -14.43 -1.85
N SER A 217 -11.44 -14.59 -1.50
CA SER A 217 -12.10 -13.91 -0.38
C SER A 217 -11.71 -14.49 0.99
N SER A 218 -11.41 -15.79 1.07
CA SER A 218 -10.86 -16.41 2.29
C SER A 218 -9.47 -15.88 2.66
N ARG A 219 -8.71 -15.36 1.69
CA ARG A 219 -7.42 -14.68 1.95
C ARG A 219 -7.54 -13.26 2.52
N TYR A 220 -8.75 -12.70 2.60
CA TYR A 220 -8.98 -11.34 3.10
C TYR A 220 -9.46 -11.26 4.57
N SER A 221 -9.70 -12.38 5.23
CA SER A 221 -10.28 -12.40 6.59
C SER A 221 -9.29 -12.70 7.72
N GLN A 222 -7.97 -12.69 7.45
CA GLN A 222 -6.96 -12.65 8.50
C GLN A 222 -5.87 -11.62 8.18
N SER A 223 -5.69 -10.71 9.13
CA SER A 223 -4.71 -9.63 9.22
C SER A 223 -5.09 -8.29 8.58
N SER A 224 -5.30 -7.36 9.49
CA SER A 224 -5.44 -5.92 9.35
C SER A 224 -4.22 -5.24 8.71
N GLN A 225 -4.55 -4.20 7.94
CA GLN A 225 -3.78 -3.04 7.46
C GLN A 225 -3.09 -3.07 6.08
N PRO A 226 -3.15 -1.94 5.34
CA PRO A 226 -3.16 -1.94 3.87
C PRO A 226 -1.94 -1.23 3.28
N GLN A 227 -1.11 -1.91 2.48
CA GLN A 227 -0.24 -1.23 1.50
C GLN A 227 0.32 -2.09 0.37
N THR A 228 -0.07 -3.36 0.23
CA THR A 228 0.68 -4.32 -0.60
C THR A 228 -0.06 -4.87 -1.83
N ALA A 229 -1.30 -4.45 -2.10
CA ALA A 229 -2.06 -4.96 -3.26
C ALA A 229 -1.41 -4.59 -4.60
N ALA A 230 -0.82 -3.40 -4.73
CA ALA A 230 -0.10 -2.98 -5.94
C ALA A 230 1.23 -3.72 -6.14
N ALA A 231 1.89 -4.16 -5.06
CA ALA A 231 3.17 -4.87 -5.11
C ALA A 231 2.98 -6.36 -5.47
N ALA A 232 1.87 -6.97 -5.05
CA ALA A 232 1.57 -8.38 -5.35
C ALA A 232 1.19 -8.60 -6.83
N ALA A 233 0.45 -7.66 -7.44
CA ALA A 233 0.14 -7.71 -8.87
C ALA A 233 1.39 -7.53 -9.74
N ALA A 234 2.32 -6.65 -9.33
CA ALA A 234 3.60 -6.45 -10.02
C ALA A 234 4.53 -7.67 -9.94
N ALA A 235 4.52 -8.41 -8.82
CA ALA A 235 5.34 -9.61 -8.63
C ALA A 235 4.89 -10.79 -9.52
N THR A 236 3.59 -10.93 -9.77
CA THR A 236 3.04 -11.97 -10.65
C THR A 236 3.25 -11.63 -12.14
N ALA A 237 3.15 -10.36 -12.52
CA ALA A 237 3.37 -9.91 -13.90
C ALA A 237 4.82 -10.11 -14.37
N LEU A 238 5.81 -9.89 -13.49
CA LEU A 238 7.23 -10.09 -13.79
C LEU A 238 7.62 -11.57 -13.92
N HIS A 239 6.92 -12.49 -13.25
CA HIS A 239 7.17 -13.94 -13.36
C HIS A 239 6.76 -14.52 -14.74
N LEU A 240 5.93 -13.78 -15.50
CA LEU A 240 5.43 -14.15 -16.82
C LEU A 240 5.97 -13.25 -17.96
N GLY A 241 6.86 -12.30 -17.67
CA GLY A 241 7.52 -11.46 -18.67
C GLY A 241 6.75 -10.20 -19.11
N TYR A 242 5.74 -9.74 -18.37
CA TYR A 242 4.95 -8.55 -18.72
C TYR A 242 5.42 -7.29 -17.96
N GLU A 243 5.68 -6.18 -18.66
CA GLU A 243 5.87 -4.85 -18.06
C GLU A 243 4.51 -4.14 -17.92
N ILE A 244 4.15 -3.74 -16.71
CA ILE A 244 2.94 -2.93 -16.45
C ILE A 244 3.32 -1.45 -16.62
N LYS A 245 3.02 -0.86 -17.78
CA LYS A 245 2.92 0.60 -17.95
C LYS A 245 1.45 0.99 -18.12
N GLY A 246 0.92 1.78 -17.18
CA GLY A 246 -0.29 2.56 -17.40
C GLY A 246 -1.61 1.80 -17.55
N GLY A 247 -1.79 0.66 -16.89
CA GLY A 247 -3.13 0.07 -16.70
C GLY A 247 -3.76 -0.60 -17.92
N GLN A 248 -3.00 -0.87 -18.99
CA GLN A 248 -3.41 -1.77 -20.06
C GLN A 248 -2.32 -2.82 -20.28
N ALA A 249 -2.69 -4.10 -20.17
CA ALA A 249 -1.80 -5.21 -20.48
C ALA A 249 -1.77 -5.42 -21.99
N GLN A 250 -0.61 -5.27 -22.62
CA GLN A 250 -0.35 -5.69 -24.00
C GLN A 250 0.82 -6.67 -24.02
N LEU A 251 0.72 -7.66 -24.91
CA LEU A 251 1.75 -8.67 -25.18
C LEU A 251 2.95 -8.05 -25.90
N ASN A 252 4.15 -8.57 -25.64
CA ASN A 252 5.27 -8.43 -26.58
C ASN A 252 5.05 -9.30 -27.81
#